data_AF-A0A5A7NUC3-F1
#
_entry.id   AF-A0A5A7NUC3-F1
#
_cell.length_a   1.000
_cell.length_b   1.000
_cell.length_c   1.000
_cell.angle_alpha   90.00
_cell.angle_beta   90.00
_cell.angle_gamma   90.00
#
_symmetry.space_group_name_H-M   'P 1'
#
loop_
_entity.id
_entity.type
_entity.pdbx_description
1 polymer ?
#
loop_
_entity_poly.entity_id
_entity_poly.type
_entity_poly.pdbx_seq_one_letter_code
_entity_poly.pdbx_strand_id
1 'polypeptide(L)' 'MGNLPKGRQKKHWKDLTKGQRVRAVSLAAAQIALQSAAIRDITRRPASEVRGPKAAWIAATFINFAGPVAYFVLGRRRA' A
#
# COMPACT_ATOMS: atom_id res chain seq x y z
N MET A 1 31.80 -28.36 20.95
CA MET A 1 30.62 -27.79 21.64
C MET A 1 30.02 -26.72 20.72
N GLY A 2 28.99 -27.03 19.93
CA GLY A 2 28.41 -26.10 18.97
C GLY A 2 27.33 -25.22 19.61
N ASN A 3 27.50 -23.89 19.55
CA ASN A 3 26.42 -22.96 19.88
C ASN A 3 25.39 -22.98 18.74
N LEU A 4 24.27 -23.66 18.96
CA LEU A 4 23.13 -23.61 18.04
C LEU A 4 22.55 -22.18 18.03
N PRO A 5 22.31 -21.56 16.85
CA PRO A 5 21.71 -20.24 16.77
C PRO A 5 20.30 -20.27 17.38
N LYS A 6 20.06 -19.42 18.39
CA LYS A 6 18.75 -19.25 19.01
C LYS A 6 17.73 -18.88 17.93
N GLY A 7 16.72 -19.74 17.75
CA GLY A 7 15.65 -19.55 16.77
C GLY A 7 15.03 -18.16 16.88
N ARG A 8 14.77 -17.53 15.73
CA ARG A 8 14.24 -16.17 15.59
C ARG A 8 12.95 -16.02 16.42
N GLN A 9 13.04 -15.42 17.62
CA GLN A 9 11.88 -15.19 18.48
C GLN A 9 10.83 -14.37 17.72
N LYS A 10 9.58 -14.85 17.72
CA LYS A 10 8.44 -14.14 17.12
C LYS A 10 8.18 -12.88 17.96
N LYS A 11 8.47 -11.70 17.41
CA LYS A 11 8.24 -10.42 18.10
C LYS A 11 6.73 -10.21 18.29
N HIS A 12 6.31 -10.01 19.52
CA HIS A 12 4.93 -9.70 19.86
C HIS A 12 4.69 -8.18 19.78
N TRP A 13 3.46 -7.74 19.57
CA TRP A 13 3.11 -6.31 19.48
C TRP A 13 3.48 -5.50 20.74
N LYS A 14 3.59 -6.17 21.88
CA LYS A 14 4.02 -5.60 23.17
C LYS A 14 5.55 -5.40 23.24
N ASP A 15 6.31 -6.10 22.41
CA ASP A 15 7.78 -6.03 22.37
C ASP A 15 8.29 -4.94 21.41
N LEU A 16 7.38 -4.26 20.70
CA LEU A 16 7.70 -3.13 19.84
C LEU A 16 7.96 -1.89 20.70
N THR A 17 9.07 -1.21 20.41
CA THR A 17 9.31 0.14 20.93
C THR A 17 8.18 1.09 20.51
N LYS A 18 7.96 2.17 21.28
CA LYS A 18 6.95 3.19 20.94
C LYS A 18 7.11 3.69 19.50
N GLY A 19 8.35 3.94 19.07
CA GLY A 19 8.66 4.37 17.69
C GLY A 19 8.28 3.34 16.62
N GLN A 20 8.53 2.04 16.87
CA GLN A 20 8.12 0.97 15.93
C GLN A 20 6.60 0.86 15.81
N ARG A 21 5.86 0.98 16.92
CA ARG A 21 4.39 0.97 16.90
C ARG A 21 3.83 2.17 16.15
N VAL A 22 4.34 3.38 16.42
CA VAL A 22 3.94 4.60 15.69
C VAL A 22 4.18 4.42 14.19
N ARG A 23 5.37 3.98 13.79
CA ARG A 23 5.69 3.74 12.38
C ARG A 23 4.73 2.75 11.73
N ALA A 24 4.41 1.64 12.39
CA ALA A 24 3.49 0.63 11.86
C ALA A 24 2.08 1.20 11.64
N VAL A 25 1.56 1.94 12.62
CA VAL A 25 0.24 2.59 12.51
C VAL A 25 0.24 3.65 11.41
N SER A 26 1.29 4.48 11.32
CA SER A 26 1.41 5.50 10.27
C SER A 26 1.44 4.89 8.87
N LEU A 27 2.19 3.80 8.67
CA LEU A 27 2.21 3.09 7.38
C LEU A 27 0.84 2.50 7.05
N ALA A 28 0.17 1.88 8.01
CA ALA A 28 -1.17 1.34 7.79
C ALA A 28 -2.17 2.44 7.39
N ALA A 29 -2.16 3.57 8.10
CA ALA A 29 -3.01 4.72 7.79
C ALA A 29 -2.71 5.29 6.40
N ALA A 30 -1.42 5.43 6.04
CA ALA A 30 -1.00 5.89 4.73
C ALA A 30 -1.48 4.94 3.61
N GLN A 31 -1.37 3.62 3.80
CA GLN A 31 -1.86 2.64 2.81
C GLN A 31 -3.38 2.77 2.61
N ILE A 32 -4.15 2.88 3.69
CA ILE A 32 -5.62 3.02 3.61
C ILE A 32 -5.98 4.31 2.89
N ALA A 33 -5.38 5.43 3.28
CA ALA A 33 -5.63 6.73 2.65
C ALA A 33 -5.29 6.70 1.14
N LEU A 34 -4.13 6.12 0.80
CA LEU A 34 -3.69 6.01 -0.59
C LEU A 34 -4.59 5.09 -1.42
N GLN A 35 -5.01 3.95 -0.86
CA GLN A 35 -5.92 3.01 -1.50
C GLN A 35 -7.28 3.68 -1.78
N SER A 36 -7.87 4.31 -0.76
CA SER A 36 -9.14 5.02 -0.91
C SER A 36 -9.04 6.17 -1.91
N ALA A 37 -7.94 6.91 -1.91
CA ALA A 37 -7.70 7.98 -2.88
C ALA A 37 -7.62 7.44 -4.32
N ALA A 38 -6.91 6.34 -4.55
CA ALA A 38 -6.77 5.76 -5.88
C ALA A 38 -8.12 5.24 -6.42
N ILE A 39 -8.86 4.46 -5.63
CA ILE A 39 -10.19 3.96 -6.02
C ILE A 39 -11.15 5.13 -6.28
N ARG A 40 -11.14 6.16 -5.42
CA ARG A 40 -11.98 7.35 -5.60
C ARG A 40 -11.62 8.13 -6.87
N ASP A 41 -10.34 8.28 -7.18
CA ASP A 41 -9.88 8.97 -8.39
C ASP A 41 -10.26 8.17 -9.65
N ILE A 42 -10.04 6.85 -9.68
CA ILE A 42 -10.43 5.97 -10.80
C ILE A 42 -11.94 6.02 -11.07
N THR A 43 -12.75 5.92 -10.02
CA THR A 43 -14.21 5.88 -10.15
C THR A 43 -14.77 7.20 -10.67
N ARG A 44 -14.26 8.34 -10.17
CA ARG A 44 -14.75 9.67 -10.55
C ARG A 44 -14.26 10.18 -11.90
N ARG A 45 -13.07 9.80 -12.37
CA ARG A 45 -12.53 10.30 -13.64
C ARG A 45 -13.28 9.77 -14.85
N PRO A 46 -13.43 10.55 -15.94
CA PRO A 46 -13.85 10.00 -17.23
C PRO A 46 -12.91 8.87 -17.70
N ALA A 47 -13.45 7.88 -18.42
CA ALA A 47 -12.63 6.76 -18.93
C ALA A 47 -11.51 7.23 -19.88
N SER A 48 -11.69 8.35 -20.58
CA SER A 48 -10.68 8.96 -21.45
C SER A 48 -9.45 9.48 -20.70
N GLU A 49 -9.56 9.74 -19.39
CA GLU A 49 -8.47 10.22 -18.53
C GLU A 49 -7.72 9.08 -17.82
N VAL A 50 -8.16 7.84 -18.00
CA VAL A 50 -7.51 6.65 -17.41
C VAL A 50 -6.91 5.83 -18.54
N ARG A 51 -5.64 5.45 -18.42
CA ARG A 51 -4.95 4.64 -19.43
C ARG A 51 -5.39 3.18 -19.36
N GLY A 52 -6.39 2.81 -20.13
CA GLY A 52 -6.91 1.43 -20.18
C GLY A 52 -8.11 1.22 -19.24
N PRO A 53 -8.53 -0.04 -19.03
CA PRO A 53 -9.75 -0.33 -18.29
C PRO A 53 -9.68 0.08 -16.82
N LYS A 54 -10.69 0.80 -16.34
CA LYS A 54 -10.78 1.20 -14.92
C LYS A 54 -10.75 0.01 -13.97
N ALA A 55 -11.43 -1.08 -14.31
CA ALA A 55 -11.48 -2.28 -13.49
C ALA A 55 -10.08 -2.90 -13.29
N ALA A 56 -9.25 -2.89 -14.34
CA ALA A 56 -7.87 -3.38 -14.25
C ALA A 56 -7.03 -2.50 -13.30
N TRP A 57 -7.22 -1.17 -13.35
CA TRP A 57 -6.57 -0.27 -12.41
C TRP A 57 -7.04 -0.45 -10.98
N ILE A 58 -8.35 -0.63 -10.74
CA ILE A 58 -8.87 -0.93 -9.40
C ILE A 58 -8.26 -2.23 -8.87
N ALA A 59 -8.18 -3.29 -9.69
CA ALA A 59 -7.54 -4.54 -9.29
C ALA A 59 -6.05 -4.33 -8.97
N ALA A 60 -5.34 -3.56 -9.80
CA ALA A 60 -3.94 -3.25 -9.60
C ALA A 60 -3.69 -2.53 -8.27
N THR A 61 -4.61 -1.67 -7.79
CA THR A 61 -4.42 -0.97 -6.51
C THR A 61 -4.40 -1.88 -5.28
N PHE A 62 -4.77 -3.16 -5.39
CA PHE A 62 -4.65 -4.12 -4.29
C PHE A 62 -3.23 -4.69 -4.12
N ILE A 63 -2.28 -4.35 -5.00
CA ILE A 63 -0.87 -4.73 -4.87
C ILE A 63 -0.14 -3.76 -3.90
N ASN A 64 -0.42 -3.89 -2.59
CA ASN A 64 0.16 -3.07 -1.52
C ASN A 64 0.27 -1.57 -1.90
N PHE A 65 1.39 -0.91 -1.60
CA PHE A 65 1.63 0.48 -2.00
C PHE A 65 1.93 0.61 -3.50
N ALA A 66 2.48 -0.44 -4.13
CA ALA A 66 2.91 -0.40 -5.53
C ALA A 66 1.73 -0.14 -6.47
N GLY A 67 0.59 -0.78 -6.23
CA GLY A 67 -0.62 -0.65 -7.03
C GLY A 67 -1.17 0.77 -7.12
N PRO A 68 -1.57 1.38 -5.99
CA PRO A 68 -2.09 2.74 -5.97
C PRO A 68 -1.07 3.77 -6.50
N VAL A 69 0.22 3.61 -6.18
CA VAL A 69 1.28 4.49 -6.72
C VAL A 69 1.38 4.35 -8.23
N ALA A 70 1.41 3.12 -8.76
CA ALA A 70 1.46 2.86 -10.19
C ALA A 70 0.25 3.48 -10.91
N TYR A 71 -0.94 3.45 -10.33
CA TYR A 71 -2.10 4.14 -10.89
C TYR A 71 -1.84 5.64 -11.03
N PHE A 72 -1.41 6.33 -9.97
CA PHE A 72 -1.20 7.78 -10.04
C PHE A 72 -0.06 8.21 -10.96
N VAL A 73 0.95 7.36 -11.16
CA VAL A 73 2.12 7.64 -11.99
C VAL A 73 1.89 7.27 -13.45
N LEU A 74 1.29 6.10 -13.72
CA LEU A 74 1.19 5.50 -15.05
C LEU A 74 -0.24 5.43 -15.57
N GLY A 75 -1.20 5.13 -14.69
CA GLY A 75 -2.61 4.91 -15.05
C GLY A 75 -3.42 6.19 -15.25
N ARG A 76 -3.12 7.23 -14.50
CA ARG A 76 -3.79 8.52 -14.60
C ARG A 76 -3.18 9.36 -15.71
N ARG A 77 -3.98 9.83 -16.65
CA ARG A 77 -3.57 10.87 -17.59
C ARG A 77 -3.59 12.22 -16.87
N ARG A 78 -2.51 12.98 -17.04
CA ARG A 78 -2.51 14.40 -16.70
C ARG A 78 -3.06 15.12 -17.93
N ALA A 79 -4.08 15.94 -17.72
CA ALA A 79 -4.52 16.90 -18.72
C ALA A 79 -3.39 17.88 -19.04
#